data_AF-A0A0U2JEJ5-F1
#
_entry.id   AF-A0A0U2JEJ5-F1
#
_cell.length_a   1.000
_cell.length_b   1.000
_cell.length_c   1.000
_cell.angle_alpha   90.00
_cell.angle_beta   90.00
_cell.angle_gamma   90.00
#
_symmetry.space_group_name_H-M   'P 1'
#
loop_
_entity.id
_entity.type
_entity.pdbx_description
1 polymer ?
#
loop_
_entity_poly.entity_id
_entity_poly.type
_entity_poly.pdbx_seq_one_letter_code
_entity_poly.pdbx_strand_id
1 'polypeptide(L)'
;GGSMTGTGITTAINDPATTGVINDNRISANIAKLNAQNNWTGQNTFNGLSMNGTNIVNVANPVSATDATNKAYTDANFVKFVPGTEQLSVGDANGTAPMINLRGGSTCCSGPGGHTPAWFKVFQNGSFVATGNLGIGVSPMQGKGYRTSWDSYKGAFRSGYADNEWDDANVGFFSWAGGSNSTAIGLYALAFGDTNSAESTSSTV
;
A
#
# COMPACT_ATOMS: atom_id res chain seq x y z
N GLY A 1 -59.20 -36.01 26.70
CA GLY A 1 -58.03 -35.19 26.32
C GLY A 1 -58.23 -33.82 26.90
N GLY A 2 -57.43 -33.44 27.89
CA GLY A 2 -57.54 -32.12 28.52
C GLY A 2 -56.88 -31.05 27.64
N SER A 3 -57.56 -29.92 27.48
CA SER A 3 -56.97 -28.73 26.86
C SER A 3 -55.80 -28.28 27.73
N MET A 4 -54.59 -28.21 27.16
CA MET A 4 -53.43 -27.74 27.92
C MET A 4 -53.60 -26.24 28.21
N THR A 5 -53.81 -25.89 29.48
CA THR A 5 -53.87 -24.51 29.97
C THR A 5 -52.45 -24.02 30.32
N GLY A 6 -52.25 -22.70 30.37
CA GLY A 6 -50.93 -22.04 30.36
C GLY A 6 -49.91 -22.55 31.38
N THR A 7 -50.32 -23.06 32.55
CA THR A 7 -49.43 -23.64 33.56
C THR A 7 -48.82 -24.98 33.12
N GLY A 8 -49.52 -25.77 32.29
CA GLY A 8 -48.99 -27.03 31.74
C GLY A 8 -47.89 -26.82 30.69
N ILE A 9 -47.91 -25.68 29.98
CA ILE A 9 -46.88 -25.30 29.00
C ILE A 9 -45.59 -24.88 29.71
N THR A 10 -45.69 -24.14 30.82
CA THR A 10 -44.52 -23.72 31.61
C THR A 10 -43.79 -24.89 32.24
N THR A 11 -44.50 -25.88 32.78
CA THR A 11 -43.89 -27.06 33.39
C THR A 11 -43.17 -27.93 32.37
N ALA A 12 -43.70 -28.09 31.15
CA ALA A 12 -43.05 -28.86 30.09
C ALA A 12 -41.78 -28.19 29.51
N ILE A 13 -41.64 -26.86 29.66
CA ILE A 13 -40.46 -26.10 29.21
C ILE A 13 -39.35 -26.11 30.28
N ASN A 14 -39.71 -26.17 31.56
CA ASN A 14 -38.79 -26.11 32.70
C ASN A 14 -38.56 -27.47 33.39
N ASP A 15 -38.90 -28.60 32.77
CA ASP A 15 -38.63 -29.92 33.34
C ASP A 15 -37.19 -30.37 33.03
N PRO A 16 -36.25 -30.31 33.99
CA PRO A 16 -34.86 -30.73 33.77
C PRO A 16 -34.72 -32.23 33.49
N ALA A 17 -35.75 -33.05 33.76
CA ALA A 17 -35.76 -34.48 33.47
C ALA A 17 -36.26 -34.82 32.05
N THR A 18 -36.99 -33.92 31.39
CA THR A 18 -37.52 -34.12 30.04
C THR A 18 -36.75 -33.24 29.04
N THR A 19 -35.82 -33.85 28.30
CA THR A 19 -35.09 -33.18 27.22
C THR A 19 -36.01 -32.98 26.01
N GLY A 20 -36.73 -31.85 25.97
CA GLY A 20 -37.56 -31.44 24.83
C GLY A 20 -36.96 -30.25 24.09
N VAL A 21 -37.00 -30.28 22.76
CA VAL A 21 -36.63 -29.12 21.92
C VAL A 21 -37.87 -28.28 21.62
N ILE A 22 -37.82 -26.96 21.83
CA ILE A 22 -38.79 -26.05 21.22
C ILE A 22 -38.37 -25.89 19.76
N ASN A 23 -39.24 -26.26 18.83
CA ASN A 23 -38.94 -26.13 17.41
C ASN A 23 -38.70 -24.66 17.02
N ASP A 24 -37.73 -24.40 16.14
CA ASP A 24 -37.38 -23.06 15.66
C ASP A 24 -38.56 -22.28 15.04
N ASN A 25 -39.60 -22.95 14.57
CA ASN A 25 -40.82 -22.32 14.07
C ASN A 25 -41.68 -21.68 15.17
N ARG A 26 -41.41 -22.01 16.44
CA ARG A 26 -42.14 -21.52 17.61
C ARG A 26 -41.39 -20.46 18.40
N ILE A 27 -40.09 -20.28 18.14
CA ILE A 27 -39.28 -19.23 18.77
C ILE A 27 -39.36 -17.93 17.95
N SER A 28 -39.30 -16.78 18.64
CA SER A 28 -39.29 -15.48 17.97
C SER A 28 -38.02 -15.25 17.16
N ALA A 29 -38.06 -14.33 16.19
CA ALA A 29 -36.90 -13.99 15.35
C ALA A 29 -35.70 -13.39 16.13
N ASN A 30 -35.91 -12.95 17.38
CA ASN A 30 -34.87 -12.33 18.20
C ASN A 30 -34.06 -13.36 19.02
N ILE A 31 -34.39 -14.65 18.93
CA ILE A 31 -33.66 -15.73 19.58
C ILE A 31 -32.89 -16.52 18.51
N ALA A 32 -31.64 -16.87 18.81
CA ALA A 32 -30.80 -17.64 17.90
C ALA A 32 -31.37 -19.05 17.66
N LYS A 33 -31.37 -19.49 16.41
CA LYS A 33 -31.76 -20.82 15.93
C LYS A 33 -30.58 -21.78 15.95
N LEU A 34 -30.85 -23.06 16.19
CA LEU A 34 -29.82 -24.12 16.18
C LEU A 34 -29.60 -24.62 14.74
N ASN A 35 -28.35 -24.64 14.28
CA ASN A 35 -27.96 -25.15 12.94
C ASN A 35 -28.71 -24.50 11.76
N ALA A 36 -29.15 -23.25 11.89
CA ALA A 36 -29.86 -22.52 10.85
C ALA A 36 -29.30 -21.10 10.66
N GLN A 37 -29.69 -20.45 9.55
CA GLN A 37 -29.35 -19.04 9.31
C GLN A 37 -30.14 -18.15 10.27
N ASN A 38 -29.41 -17.29 10.98
CA ASN A 38 -29.98 -16.26 11.84
C ASN A 38 -30.00 -14.93 11.08
N ASN A 39 -31.20 -14.38 10.85
CA ASN A 39 -31.38 -13.08 10.22
C ASN A 39 -31.96 -12.09 11.23
N TRP A 40 -31.10 -11.46 12.02
CA TRP A 40 -31.52 -10.43 12.98
C TRP A 40 -31.75 -9.11 12.26
N THR A 41 -32.83 -8.41 12.62
CA THR A 41 -33.15 -7.08 12.10
C THR A 41 -32.83 -6.02 13.15
N GLY A 42 -32.61 -4.78 12.73
CA GLY A 42 -32.21 -3.69 13.64
C GLY A 42 -30.76 -3.76 14.13
N GLN A 43 -30.44 -2.95 15.14
CA GLN A 43 -29.12 -2.91 15.76
C GLN A 43 -29.01 -3.99 16.85
N ASN A 44 -28.01 -4.86 16.74
CA ASN A 44 -27.72 -5.90 17.73
C ASN A 44 -26.41 -5.56 18.44
N THR A 45 -26.42 -5.57 19.78
CA THR A 45 -25.24 -5.30 20.61
C THR A 45 -24.72 -6.58 21.22
N PHE A 46 -23.48 -6.93 20.91
CA PHE A 46 -22.78 -8.07 21.50
C PHE A 46 -21.70 -7.58 22.46
N ASN A 47 -21.82 -7.92 23.75
CA ASN A 47 -20.76 -7.67 24.73
C ASN A 47 -19.69 -8.76 24.62
N GLY A 48 -18.84 -8.63 23.61
CA GLY A 48 -17.92 -9.67 23.15
C GLY A 48 -18.51 -10.49 22.00
N LEU A 49 -17.74 -10.65 20.94
CA LEU A 49 -18.08 -11.45 19.77
C LEU A 49 -16.87 -12.31 19.38
N SER A 50 -17.02 -13.63 19.41
CA SER A 50 -16.00 -14.57 18.93
C SER A 50 -16.55 -15.35 17.76
N MET A 51 -15.79 -15.40 16.66
CA MET A 51 -16.13 -16.20 15.47
C MET A 51 -15.48 -17.59 15.49
N ASN A 52 -14.76 -17.94 16.56
CA ASN A 52 -14.08 -19.23 16.71
C ASN A 52 -13.22 -19.63 15.49
N GLY A 53 -12.48 -18.67 14.92
CA GLY A 53 -11.62 -18.88 13.74
C GLY A 53 -12.36 -18.95 12.40
N THR A 54 -13.67 -18.71 12.36
CA THR A 54 -14.47 -18.72 11.13
C THR A 54 -14.38 -17.37 10.40
N ASN A 55 -14.50 -17.40 9.06
CA ASN A 55 -14.53 -16.20 8.24
C ASN A 55 -15.80 -15.37 8.47
N ILE A 56 -15.65 -14.05 8.54
CA ILE A 56 -16.75 -13.10 8.38
C ILE A 56 -16.82 -12.72 6.89
N VAL A 57 -17.93 -13.05 6.25
CA VAL A 57 -18.14 -12.82 4.81
C VAL A 57 -19.07 -11.62 4.58
N ASN A 58 -18.93 -10.95 3.43
CA ASN A 58 -19.78 -9.83 2.99
C ASN A 58 -19.81 -8.61 3.94
N VAL A 59 -18.68 -8.31 4.59
CA VAL A 59 -18.51 -7.03 5.30
C VAL A 59 -18.48 -5.88 4.28
N ALA A 60 -19.36 -4.89 4.44
CA ALA A 60 -19.41 -3.72 3.55
C ALA A 60 -18.12 -2.88 3.62
N ASN A 61 -17.95 -1.93 2.69
CA ASN A 61 -16.87 -0.94 2.83
C ASN A 61 -17.17 -0.05 4.05
N PRO A 62 -16.14 0.33 4.84
CA PRO A 62 -16.31 1.21 6.00
C PRO A 62 -16.77 2.60 5.54
N VAL A 63 -17.66 3.23 6.31
CA VAL A 63 -18.11 4.62 6.12
C VAL A 63 -17.71 5.49 7.32
N SER A 64 -17.86 4.94 8.53
CA SER A 64 -17.46 5.57 9.79
C SER A 64 -16.07 5.11 10.24
N ALA A 65 -15.40 5.93 11.04
CA ALA A 65 -14.06 5.62 11.56
C ALA A 65 -14.01 4.38 12.49
N THR A 66 -15.15 3.91 12.98
CA THR A 66 -15.28 2.75 13.87
C THR A 66 -15.73 1.47 13.16
N ASP A 67 -15.96 1.53 11.84
CA ASP A 67 -16.44 0.37 11.09
C ASP A 67 -15.32 -0.66 10.89
N ALA A 68 -15.69 -1.94 10.80
CA ALA A 68 -14.78 -2.96 10.32
C ALA A 68 -14.47 -2.75 8.83
N THR A 69 -13.24 -3.03 8.40
CA THR A 69 -12.83 -2.91 6.99
C THR A 69 -12.78 -4.28 6.32
N ASN A 70 -13.34 -4.42 5.12
CA ASN A 70 -13.14 -5.63 4.31
C ASN A 70 -11.78 -5.64 3.60
N LYS A 71 -11.37 -6.82 3.13
CA LYS A 71 -10.08 -7.03 2.47
C LYS A 71 -9.87 -6.18 1.22
N ALA A 72 -10.89 -6.02 0.38
CA ALA A 72 -10.77 -5.25 -0.86
C ALA A 72 -10.52 -3.76 -0.56
N TYR A 73 -11.24 -3.20 0.42
CA TYR A 73 -10.98 -1.85 0.91
C TYR A 73 -9.56 -1.73 1.46
N THR A 74 -9.11 -2.71 2.25
CA THR A 74 -7.76 -2.69 2.82
C THR A 74 -6.67 -2.73 1.75
N ASP A 75 -6.77 -3.66 0.79
CA ASP A 75 -5.75 -3.84 -0.25
C ASP A 75 -5.69 -2.63 -1.22
N ALA A 76 -6.77 -1.85 -1.34
CA ALA A 76 -6.84 -0.67 -2.23
C ALA A 76 -6.41 0.64 -1.57
N ASN A 77 -6.65 0.81 -0.26
CA ASN A 77 -6.46 2.11 0.41
C ASN A 77 -5.23 2.17 1.32
N PHE A 78 -4.62 1.03 1.63
CA PHE A 78 -3.42 1.00 2.46
C PHE A 78 -2.23 0.44 1.68
N VAL A 79 -1.05 1.00 1.94
CA VAL A 79 0.21 0.43 1.46
C VAL A 79 0.45 -0.87 2.21
N LYS A 80 0.26 -1.98 1.51
CA LYS A 80 0.50 -3.31 2.05
C LYS A 80 1.91 -3.75 1.71
N PHE A 81 2.80 -3.65 2.69
CA PHE A 81 4.08 -4.30 2.62
C PHE A 81 3.84 -5.80 2.88
N VAL A 82 3.89 -6.61 1.82
CA VAL A 82 3.68 -8.07 1.89
C VAL A 82 5.00 -8.79 1.65
N PRO A 83 5.34 -9.81 2.46
CA PRO A 83 4.56 -10.37 3.59
C PRO A 83 4.60 -9.58 4.91
N GLY A 84 3.58 -9.76 5.76
CA GLY A 84 3.50 -9.10 7.09
C GLY A 84 4.46 -9.67 8.14
N THR A 85 4.99 -10.89 7.93
CA THR A 85 6.15 -11.45 8.65
C THR A 85 7.48 -10.93 8.12
N GLU A 86 7.44 -10.13 7.05
CA GLU A 86 8.55 -9.65 6.23
C GLU A 86 8.40 -8.15 5.91
N GLN A 87 7.68 -7.41 6.77
CA GLN A 87 7.72 -5.96 6.75
C GLN A 87 9.08 -5.52 7.30
N LEU A 88 10.05 -5.30 6.40
CA LEU A 88 11.48 -5.65 6.53
C LEU A 88 11.69 -7.16 6.46
N SER A 89 11.83 -7.73 5.26
CA SER A 89 12.05 -9.19 5.10
C SER A 89 13.26 -9.66 5.90
N VAL A 90 13.07 -10.77 6.61
CA VAL A 90 14.13 -11.63 7.12
C VAL A 90 15.11 -11.99 5.99
N GLY A 91 16.40 -11.95 6.31
CA GLY A 91 17.52 -12.11 5.39
C GLY A 91 17.39 -13.31 4.44
N ASP A 92 17.66 -13.12 3.15
CA ASP A 92 18.42 -14.17 2.48
C ASP A 92 19.88 -14.04 2.96
N ALA A 93 20.63 -15.14 3.05
CA ALA A 93 21.99 -15.13 3.59
C ALA A 93 22.96 -14.23 2.80
N ASN A 94 22.56 -13.78 1.60
CA ASN A 94 23.37 -13.00 0.66
C ASN A 94 22.93 -11.53 0.57
N GLY A 95 21.92 -11.11 1.33
CA GLY A 95 21.39 -9.74 1.37
C GLY A 95 20.78 -9.22 0.06
N THR A 96 20.34 -10.11 -0.84
CA THR A 96 19.89 -9.73 -2.20
C THR A 96 18.41 -9.33 -2.28
N ALA A 97 17.62 -9.67 -1.26
CA ALA A 97 16.21 -9.32 -1.21
C ALA A 97 15.99 -7.82 -0.91
N PRO A 98 15.10 -7.13 -1.65
CA PRO A 98 14.72 -5.76 -1.33
C PRO A 98 13.83 -5.71 -0.09
N MET A 99 14.22 -4.90 0.91
CA MET A 99 13.45 -4.55 2.10
C MET A 99 12.32 -3.56 1.80
N ILE A 100 12.54 -2.66 0.84
CA ILE A 100 11.54 -1.73 0.30
C ILE A 100 11.55 -1.89 -1.21
N ASN A 101 10.39 -2.04 -1.83
CA ASN A 101 10.25 -2.13 -3.27
C ASN A 101 9.05 -1.29 -3.73
N LEU A 102 9.33 -0.11 -4.26
CA LEU A 102 8.32 0.74 -4.89
C LEU A 102 8.40 0.52 -6.40
N ARG A 103 7.32 -0.02 -6.97
CA ARG A 103 7.19 -0.24 -8.42
C ARG A 103 6.51 0.96 -9.05
N GLY A 104 7.26 1.74 -9.81
CA GLY A 104 6.71 2.71 -10.75
C GLY A 104 6.30 1.98 -12.03
N GLY A 105 5.00 1.97 -12.33
CA GLY A 105 4.51 1.59 -13.65
C GLY A 105 4.60 2.81 -14.58
N SER A 106 5.49 2.79 -15.57
CA SER A 106 5.38 3.71 -16.70
C SER A 106 4.17 3.27 -17.53
N THR A 107 3.17 4.13 -17.69
CA THR A 107 1.97 3.84 -18.50
C THR A 107 2.25 3.86 -20.00
N CYS A 108 3.42 4.37 -20.41
CA CYS A 108 3.82 4.35 -21.81
C CYS A 108 4.36 2.97 -22.20
N CYS A 109 3.92 2.50 -23.38
CA CYS A 109 4.46 1.33 -24.08
C CYS A 109 4.14 -0.02 -23.40
N SER A 110 2.86 -0.34 -23.26
CA SER A 110 2.34 -1.66 -22.84
C SER A 110 2.51 -2.76 -23.90
N GLY A 111 3.61 -2.75 -24.65
CA GLY A 111 3.91 -3.72 -25.70
C GLY A 111 4.73 -4.92 -25.19
N PRO A 112 4.63 -6.11 -25.84
CA PRO A 112 5.56 -7.21 -25.62
C PRO A 112 6.96 -6.76 -26.07
N GLY A 113 7.82 -6.41 -25.11
CA GLY A 113 9.07 -5.69 -25.37
C GLY A 113 9.69 -5.01 -24.16
N GLY A 114 8.98 -5.02 -23.01
CA GLY A 114 9.62 -5.01 -21.69
C GLY A 114 10.52 -3.82 -21.43
N HIS A 115 9.93 -2.62 -21.31
CA HIS A 115 10.63 -1.60 -20.52
C HIS A 115 10.81 -2.15 -19.11
N THR A 116 12.05 -2.09 -18.62
CA THR A 116 12.33 -2.37 -17.22
C THR A 116 11.45 -1.44 -16.39
N PRO A 117 10.61 -1.97 -15.47
CA PRO A 117 9.83 -1.11 -14.58
C PRO A 117 10.77 -0.12 -13.90
N ALA A 118 10.33 1.12 -13.69
CA ALA A 118 11.07 2.00 -12.80
C ALA A 118 10.90 1.45 -11.38
N TRP A 119 12.01 1.20 -10.68
CA TRP A 119 11.97 0.68 -9.32
C TRP A 119 12.86 1.50 -8.42
N PHE A 120 12.36 1.77 -7.22
CA PHE A 120 13.19 2.12 -6.09
C PHE A 120 13.23 0.94 -5.15
N LYS A 121 14.43 0.37 -4.96
CA LYS A 121 14.65 -0.72 -4.03
C LYS A 121 15.69 -0.33 -3.00
N VAL A 122 15.45 -0.71 -1.75
CA VAL A 122 16.44 -0.74 -0.67
C VAL A 122 16.66 -2.22 -0.34
N PHE A 123 17.90 -2.69 -0.36
CA PHE A 123 18.30 -4.07 -0.11
C PHE A 123 18.70 -4.31 1.34
N GLN A 124 18.71 -5.58 1.73
CA GLN A 124 19.14 -6.03 3.07
C GLN A 124 20.60 -5.69 3.40
N ASN A 125 21.46 -5.61 2.39
CA ASN A 125 22.85 -5.19 2.58
C ASN A 125 23.01 -3.65 2.75
N GLY A 126 21.92 -2.90 2.90
CA GLY A 126 21.92 -1.44 3.04
C GLY A 126 22.10 -0.67 1.73
N SER A 127 22.32 -1.36 0.60
CA SER A 127 22.37 -0.72 -0.71
C SER A 127 20.98 -0.30 -1.15
N PHE A 128 20.90 0.71 -1.99
CA PHE A 128 19.67 1.04 -2.70
C PHE A 128 19.96 1.20 -4.19
N VAL A 129 18.90 1.23 -4.96
CA VAL A 129 18.98 1.40 -6.40
C VAL A 129 17.66 1.95 -6.90
N ALA A 130 17.79 2.97 -7.72
CA ALA A 130 16.72 3.65 -8.40
C ALA A 130 16.95 3.49 -9.90
N THR A 131 15.95 2.98 -10.62
CA THR A 131 16.00 2.85 -12.08
C THR A 131 14.90 3.66 -12.74
N GLY A 132 15.15 3.98 -14.01
CA GLY A 132 14.15 4.53 -14.90
C GLY A 132 14.52 4.20 -16.34
N ASN A 133 13.80 4.81 -17.28
CA ASN A 133 13.96 4.59 -18.70
C ASN A 133 14.53 5.84 -19.35
N LEU A 134 15.71 5.72 -19.94
CA LEU A 134 16.38 6.83 -20.63
C LEU A 134 15.45 7.41 -21.71
N GLY A 135 15.35 8.74 -21.77
CA GLY A 135 14.53 9.50 -22.70
C GLY A 135 13.03 9.55 -22.37
N ILE A 136 12.57 8.84 -21.33
CA ILE A 136 11.14 8.74 -20.99
C ILE A 136 10.91 9.28 -19.58
N GLY A 137 10.35 10.49 -19.49
CA GLY A 137 10.01 11.12 -18.21
C GLY A 137 10.13 12.64 -18.29
N VAL A 138 10.08 13.26 -17.11
CA VAL A 138 10.28 14.69 -16.89
C VAL A 138 11.15 14.88 -15.67
N SER A 139 11.81 16.03 -15.54
CA SER A 139 12.57 16.33 -14.32
C SER A 139 11.66 16.27 -13.08
N PRO A 140 12.08 15.60 -11.97
CA PRO A 140 11.28 15.48 -10.76
C PRO A 140 10.90 16.83 -10.14
N MET A 141 11.71 17.87 -10.35
CA MET A 141 11.47 19.21 -9.84
C MET A 141 12.26 20.25 -10.63
N GLN A 142 11.58 21.34 -11.00
CA GLN A 142 12.16 22.52 -11.64
C GLN A 142 11.98 23.75 -10.74
N GLY A 143 12.73 24.82 -11.04
CA GLY A 143 12.69 26.08 -10.33
C GLY A 143 13.54 26.12 -9.05
N LYS A 144 13.32 27.18 -8.27
CA LYS A 144 14.18 27.58 -7.16
C LYS A 144 14.07 26.66 -5.95
N GLY A 145 15.19 26.35 -5.31
CA GLY A 145 15.23 25.74 -3.97
C GLY A 145 16.28 24.64 -3.80
N TYR A 146 16.40 24.18 -2.55
CA TYR A 146 17.26 23.05 -2.17
C TYR A 146 16.62 21.73 -2.59
N ARG A 147 17.38 20.89 -3.31
CA ARG A 147 16.93 19.54 -3.67
C ARG A 147 18.09 18.58 -3.89
N THR A 148 17.80 17.30 -3.68
CA THR A 148 18.57 16.20 -4.26
C THR A 148 17.63 15.44 -5.18
N SER A 149 17.97 15.28 -6.45
CA SER A 149 17.16 14.57 -7.44
C SER A 149 17.98 13.60 -8.28
N TRP A 150 17.33 12.48 -8.64
CA TRP A 150 17.79 11.56 -9.67
C TRP A 150 16.81 11.62 -10.84
N ASP A 151 17.23 12.30 -11.90
CA ASP A 151 16.51 12.46 -13.15
C ASP A 151 16.72 11.20 -14.01
N SER A 152 16.04 10.12 -13.64
CA SER A 152 16.28 8.78 -14.21
C SER A 152 16.11 8.71 -15.73
N TYR A 153 15.24 9.55 -16.30
CA TYR A 153 15.06 9.66 -17.75
C TYR A 153 16.24 10.33 -18.47
N LYS A 154 17.09 11.07 -17.77
CA LYS A 154 18.35 11.59 -18.31
C LYS A 154 19.56 10.87 -17.75
N GLY A 155 19.41 10.06 -16.72
CA GLY A 155 20.53 9.49 -15.98
C GLY A 155 21.33 10.58 -15.25
N ALA A 156 20.68 11.68 -14.86
CA ALA A 156 21.34 12.85 -14.29
C ALA A 156 21.10 12.97 -12.78
N PHE A 157 22.10 13.42 -12.03
CA PHE A 157 22.02 13.59 -10.58
C PHE A 157 22.19 15.06 -10.19
N ARG A 158 21.38 15.52 -9.23
CA ARG A 158 21.36 16.88 -8.69
C ARG A 158 21.42 16.88 -7.18
N SER A 159 22.19 17.78 -6.57
CA SER A 159 22.21 17.92 -5.10
C SER A 159 22.71 19.27 -4.62
N GLY A 160 21.90 20.02 -3.86
CA GLY A 160 22.23 21.36 -3.38
C GLY A 160 21.13 22.40 -3.71
N TYR A 161 21.51 23.63 -4.03
CA TYR A 161 20.61 24.74 -4.37
C TYR A 161 20.68 25.08 -5.86
N ALA A 162 19.53 25.27 -6.48
CA ALA A 162 19.42 25.82 -7.83
C ALA A 162 18.25 26.80 -7.90
N ASP A 163 18.39 27.81 -8.75
CA ASP A 163 17.31 28.69 -9.18
C ASP A 163 16.62 28.14 -10.43
N ASN A 164 17.37 27.96 -11.51
CA ASN A 164 16.91 27.43 -12.80
C ASN A 164 17.95 26.49 -13.45
N GLU A 165 19.10 26.28 -12.82
CA GLU A 165 20.21 25.49 -13.36
C GLU A 165 19.84 24.01 -13.55
N TRP A 166 18.86 23.52 -12.78
CA TRP A 166 18.32 22.16 -12.92
C TRP A 166 16.87 22.16 -13.39
N ASP A 167 16.48 23.17 -14.18
CA ASP A 167 15.31 23.07 -15.06
C ASP A 167 15.61 22.09 -16.18
N ASP A 168 14.58 21.44 -16.73
CA ASP A 168 14.72 20.30 -17.64
C ASP A 168 15.66 20.63 -18.82
N ALA A 169 15.53 21.81 -19.42
CA ALA A 169 16.36 22.26 -20.53
C ALA A 169 17.85 22.40 -20.18
N ASN A 170 18.19 22.62 -18.91
CA ASN A 170 19.55 22.82 -18.40
C ASN A 170 20.16 21.54 -17.81
N VAL A 171 19.44 20.41 -17.90
CA VAL A 171 19.92 19.09 -17.47
C VAL A 171 20.41 18.30 -18.68
N GLY A 172 21.72 18.09 -18.78
CA GLY A 172 22.34 17.22 -19.77
C GLY A 172 22.09 15.74 -19.48
N PHE A 173 22.07 14.90 -20.51
CA PHE A 173 22.05 13.45 -20.33
C PHE A 173 23.33 12.97 -19.62
N PHE A 174 23.17 12.07 -18.65
CA PHE A 174 24.22 11.50 -17.80
C PHE A 174 25.03 12.54 -17.02
N SER A 175 24.46 13.74 -16.81
CA SER A 175 25.15 14.86 -16.17
C SER A 175 25.03 14.86 -14.65
N TRP A 176 25.98 15.48 -13.98
CA TRP A 176 26.00 15.62 -12.52
C TRP A 176 26.17 17.10 -12.18
N ALA A 177 25.26 17.65 -11.38
CA ALA A 177 25.37 19.02 -10.91
C ALA A 177 25.13 19.09 -9.40
N GLY A 178 25.92 19.85 -8.67
CA GLY A 178 25.72 20.01 -7.24
C GLY A 178 26.39 21.24 -6.64
N GLY A 179 26.10 21.49 -5.36
CA GLY A 179 26.45 22.74 -4.71
C GLY A 179 25.39 23.83 -4.98
N SER A 180 25.80 25.09 -5.17
CA SER A 180 24.90 26.21 -5.42
C SER A 180 25.03 26.70 -6.86
N ASN A 181 23.88 26.94 -7.51
CA ASN A 181 23.80 27.63 -8.81
C ASN A 181 24.71 27.04 -9.90
N SER A 182 24.96 25.73 -9.87
CA SER A 182 25.84 25.06 -10.84
C SER A 182 25.03 24.32 -11.90
N THR A 183 25.36 24.55 -13.17
CA THR A 183 24.69 23.99 -14.36
C THR A 183 25.56 22.91 -15.00
N ALA A 184 24.98 21.75 -15.30
CA ALA A 184 25.60 20.72 -16.13
C ALA A 184 24.65 20.32 -17.26
N ILE A 185 24.71 21.09 -18.36
CA ILE A 185 23.87 20.92 -19.56
C ILE A 185 24.55 20.06 -20.63
N GLY A 186 25.88 19.99 -20.62
CA GLY A 186 26.64 19.11 -21.51
C GLY A 186 26.32 17.63 -21.30
N LEU A 187 26.37 16.84 -22.38
CA LEU A 187 26.27 15.39 -22.32
C LEU A 187 27.45 14.82 -21.50
N TYR A 188 27.20 13.98 -20.48
CA TYR A 188 28.21 13.46 -19.54
C TYR A 188 28.94 14.53 -18.69
N ALA A 189 28.38 15.75 -18.57
CA ALA A 189 29.05 16.84 -17.87
C ALA A 189 28.97 16.73 -16.34
N LEU A 190 29.97 17.28 -15.64
CA LEU A 190 30.01 17.41 -14.18
C LEU A 190 30.24 18.89 -13.79
N ALA A 191 29.37 19.45 -12.95
CA ALA A 191 29.52 20.79 -12.36
C ALA A 191 29.31 20.72 -10.84
N PHE A 192 30.31 21.02 -10.01
CA PHE A 192 30.14 20.97 -8.55
C PHE A 192 30.82 22.12 -7.83
N GLY A 193 30.08 22.85 -6.99
CA GLY A 193 30.62 24.00 -6.26
C GLY A 193 29.64 25.15 -6.23
N ASP A 194 30.11 26.35 -6.54
CA ASP A 194 29.28 27.56 -6.58
C ASP A 194 29.39 28.20 -7.98
N THR A 195 28.27 28.39 -8.66
CA THR A 195 28.17 29.09 -9.96
C THR A 195 28.94 28.46 -11.14
N ASN A 196 29.16 27.14 -11.12
CA ASN A 196 29.88 26.46 -12.22
C ASN A 196 28.98 26.19 -13.44
N SER A 197 29.52 26.27 -14.67
CA SER A 197 28.79 25.94 -15.91
C SER A 197 29.54 24.93 -16.78
N ALA A 198 29.06 23.69 -16.81
CA ALA A 198 29.59 22.60 -17.63
C ALA A 198 28.69 22.38 -18.87
N GLU A 199 28.99 23.08 -19.96
CA GLU A 199 28.13 23.15 -21.16
C GLU A 199 28.55 22.22 -22.29
N SER A 200 29.82 21.84 -22.33
CA SER A 200 30.37 20.96 -23.37
C SER A 200 30.25 19.48 -22.99
N THR A 201 30.20 18.61 -23.99
CA THR A 201 30.25 17.15 -23.79
C THR A 201 31.47 16.76 -22.95
N SER A 202 31.25 15.98 -21.90
CA SER A 202 32.27 15.49 -20.97
C SER A 202 33.06 16.59 -20.24
N SER A 203 32.55 17.82 -20.19
CA SER A 203 33.19 18.90 -19.43
C SER A 203 33.02 18.71 -17.92
N THR A 204 34.06 19.10 -17.17
CA THR A 204 34.12 18.98 -15.70
C THR A 204 34.58 20.30 -15.10
N VAL A 205 33.77 20.93 -14.26
CA VAL A 205 34.08 22.21 -13.59
C VAL A 205 33.60 22.27 -12.14
#